data_AF-A0A0N0VNU6-F1
#
_entry.id   AF-A0A0N0VNU6-F1
#
_cell.length_a   1.000
_cell.length_b   1.000
_cell.length_c   1.000
_cell.angle_alpha   90.00
_cell.angle_beta   90.00
_cell.angle_gamma   90.00
#
_symmetry.space_group_name_H-M   'P 1'
#
loop_
_entity.id
_entity.type
_entity.pdbx_description
1 polymer ?
#
loop_
_entity_poly.entity_id
_entity_poly.type
_entity_poly.pdbx_seq_one_letter_code
_entity_poly.pdbx_strand_id
1 'polypeptide(L)'
;MSRALFLLNIYSQKRIFLSKVEYIVYREKRGDTMQNQIGAVLKVVGSIVIALGLLLGLIGGSQANSFLFFVTTFLGSLVTGMVLIGLSEIIRILEVINENIPKRRRKMVRGSNDTLFDSPSQAMSTKEEDDIKDFLQKHDIEIEKIIPTPTEDYFIIKTSARYILIEMGGFTPKIINEDKWPEDLVGWFEHNIQD
;
A
#
# COMPACT_ATOMS: atom_id res chain seq x y z
N MET A 1 -47.43 -7.40 -36.29
CA MET A 1 -47.04 -7.16 -34.89
C MET A 1 -45.56 -7.41 -34.55
N SER A 2 -44.77 -8.12 -35.38
CA SER A 2 -43.40 -8.54 -35.00
C SER A 2 -42.29 -7.47 -35.10
N ARG A 3 -42.41 -6.47 -36.00
CA ARG A 3 -41.35 -5.46 -36.22
C ARG A 3 -41.25 -4.38 -35.13
N ALA A 4 -42.34 -4.05 -34.46
CA ALA A 4 -42.36 -3.01 -33.42
C ALA A 4 -41.63 -3.47 -32.15
N LEU A 5 -41.77 -4.75 -31.78
CA LEU A 5 -41.08 -5.34 -30.63
C LEU A 5 -39.57 -5.45 -30.86
N PHE A 6 -39.12 -5.70 -32.10
CA PHE A 6 -37.70 -5.77 -32.43
C PHE A 6 -37.00 -4.40 -32.33
N LEU A 7 -37.65 -3.34 -32.81
CA LEU A 7 -37.10 -1.97 -32.71
C LEU A 7 -37.05 -1.46 -31.26
N LEU A 8 -38.04 -1.81 -30.43
CA LEU A 8 -38.02 -1.46 -29.00
C LEU A 8 -36.87 -2.16 -28.25
N ASN A 9 -36.55 -3.40 -28.60
CA ASN A 9 -35.43 -4.12 -27.97
C ASN A 9 -34.07 -3.49 -28.32
N ILE A 10 -33.85 -3.12 -29.58
CA ILE A 10 -32.61 -2.43 -30.00
C ILE A 10 -32.47 -1.06 -29.32
N TYR A 11 -33.57 -0.31 -29.21
CA TYR A 11 -33.56 1.00 -28.55
C TYR A 11 -33.27 0.88 -27.04
N SER A 12 -33.81 -0.15 -26.39
CA SER A 12 -33.54 -0.45 -24.98
C SER A 12 -32.07 -0.82 -24.73
N GLN A 13 -31.51 -1.70 -25.55
CA GLN A 13 -30.09 -2.10 -25.45
C GLN A 13 -29.13 -0.93 -25.66
N LYS A 14 -29.41 -0.05 -26.65
CA LYS A 14 -28.59 1.13 -26.92
C LYS A 14 -28.61 2.13 -25.76
N ARG A 15 -29.76 2.30 -25.09
CA ARG A 15 -29.91 3.18 -23.92
C ARG A 15 -29.16 2.65 -22.70
N ILE A 16 -29.16 1.34 -22.49
CA ILE A 16 -28.40 0.69 -21.41
C ILE A 16 -26.89 0.83 -21.66
N PHE A 17 -26.44 0.66 -22.91
CA PHE A 17 -25.03 0.82 -23.26
C PHE A 17 -24.55 2.27 -23.08
N LEU A 18 -25.32 3.25 -23.54
CA LEU A 18 -24.99 4.67 -23.37
C LEU A 18 -24.96 5.10 -21.90
N SER A 19 -25.91 4.64 -21.09
CA SER A 19 -25.92 4.87 -19.64
C SER A 19 -24.67 4.29 -18.96
N LYS A 20 -24.24 3.09 -19.37
CA LYS A 20 -23.05 2.44 -18.81
C LYS A 20 -21.75 3.15 -19.21
N VAL A 21 -21.67 3.67 -20.44
CA VAL A 21 -20.52 4.46 -20.93
C VAL A 21 -20.47 5.82 -20.23
N GLU A 22 -21.60 6.51 -20.07
CA GLU A 22 -21.66 7.75 -19.29
C GLU A 22 -21.29 7.52 -17.83
N TYR A 23 -21.71 6.42 -17.21
CA TYR A 23 -21.34 6.10 -15.82
C TYR A 23 -19.82 5.86 -15.66
N ILE A 24 -19.16 5.26 -16.66
CA ILE A 24 -17.70 5.05 -16.67
C ILE A 24 -16.97 6.40 -16.83
N VAL A 25 -17.42 7.24 -17.77
CA VAL A 25 -16.83 8.58 -17.99
C VAL A 25 -17.08 9.53 -16.80
N TYR A 26 -18.21 9.36 -16.08
CA TYR A 26 -18.52 10.15 -14.89
C TYR A 26 -17.73 9.72 -13.65
N ARG A 27 -17.41 8.42 -13.53
CA ARG A 27 -16.59 7.88 -12.43
C ARG A 27 -15.14 8.33 -12.52
N GLU A 28 -14.60 8.51 -13.72
CA GLU A 28 -13.24 9.01 -13.96
C GLU A 28 -13.06 10.48 -13.49
N LYS A 29 -14.14 11.28 -13.49
CA LYS A 29 -14.05 12.74 -13.31
C LYS A 29 -14.28 13.26 -11.88
N ARG A 30 -14.66 12.43 -10.90
CA ARG A 30 -15.26 12.94 -9.66
C ARG A 30 -14.73 12.41 -8.31
N GLY A 31 -13.58 11.75 -8.24
CA GLY A 31 -13.20 11.01 -7.02
C GLY A 31 -11.85 11.27 -6.32
N ASP A 32 -10.77 11.68 -7.01
CA ASP A 32 -9.41 11.58 -6.43
C ASP A 32 -8.74 12.95 -6.15
N THR A 33 -9.49 13.98 -5.75
CA THR A 33 -8.87 15.30 -5.49
C THR A 33 -8.33 15.49 -4.08
N MET A 34 -8.46 14.54 -3.15
CA MET A 34 -7.86 14.67 -1.81
C MET A 34 -7.31 13.36 -1.20
N GLN A 35 -6.61 12.52 -1.96
CA GLN A 35 -5.82 11.46 -1.31
C GLN A 35 -4.45 11.14 -1.93
N ASN A 36 -4.25 11.26 -3.25
CA ASN A 36 -2.96 10.87 -3.84
C ASN A 36 -2.12 12.08 -4.28
N GLN A 37 -1.71 12.91 -3.31
CA GLN A 37 -0.91 14.12 -3.58
C GLN A 37 0.42 13.78 -4.28
N ILE A 38 1.05 12.67 -3.89
CA ILE A 38 2.36 12.26 -4.43
C ILE A 38 2.25 11.85 -5.91
N GLY A 39 1.27 11.00 -6.25
CA GLY A 39 1.01 10.59 -7.62
C GLY A 39 0.59 11.76 -8.52
N ALA A 40 -0.25 12.67 -8.02
CA ALA A 40 -0.66 13.86 -8.76
C ALA A 40 0.54 14.77 -9.09
N VAL A 41 1.44 15.00 -8.13
CA VAL A 41 2.64 15.82 -8.33
C VAL A 41 3.56 15.20 -9.39
N LEU A 42 3.82 13.89 -9.31
CA LEU A 42 4.69 13.22 -10.30
C LEU A 42 4.15 13.34 -11.73
N LYS A 43 2.84 13.22 -11.91
CA LYS A 43 2.18 13.38 -13.21
C LYS A 43 2.32 14.80 -13.77
N VAL A 44 2.19 15.82 -12.91
CA VAL A 44 2.40 17.22 -13.28
C VAL A 44 3.86 17.48 -13.65
N VAL A 45 4.81 16.98 -12.86
CA VAL A 45 6.24 17.10 -13.16
C VAL A 45 6.59 16.43 -14.49
N GLY A 46 6.12 15.21 -14.73
CA GLY A 46 6.33 14.52 -16.01
C GLY A 46 5.77 15.31 -17.21
N SER A 47 4.61 15.93 -17.05
CA SER A 47 4.01 16.79 -18.09
C SER A 47 4.86 18.05 -18.36
N ILE A 48 5.41 18.67 -17.31
CA ILE A 48 6.30 19.83 -17.42
C ILE A 48 7.60 19.46 -18.15
N VAL A 49 8.18 18.29 -17.85
CA VAL A 49 9.40 17.80 -18.50
C VAL A 49 9.22 17.67 -20.01
N ILE A 50 8.07 17.14 -20.46
CA ILE A 50 7.76 17.01 -21.89
C ILE A 50 7.62 18.40 -22.54
N ALA A 51 6.92 19.33 -21.88
CA ALA A 51 6.75 20.69 -22.39
C ALA A 51 8.09 21.44 -22.49
N LEU A 52 8.94 21.32 -21.47
CA LEU A 52 10.28 21.92 -21.47
C LEU A 52 11.17 21.31 -22.55
N GLY A 53 11.15 19.98 -22.73
CA GLY A 53 11.93 19.33 -23.76
C GLY A 53 11.50 19.70 -25.18
N LEU A 54 10.20 19.94 -25.40
CA LEU A 54 9.70 20.50 -26.66
C LEU A 54 10.24 21.93 -26.89
N LEU A 55 10.17 22.80 -25.89
CA LEU A 55 10.66 24.18 -26.00
C LEU A 55 12.18 24.23 -26.20
N LEU A 56 12.95 23.48 -25.41
CA LEU A 56 14.40 23.39 -25.53
C LEU A 56 14.82 22.76 -26.86
N GLY A 57 14.09 21.74 -27.32
CA GLY A 57 14.29 21.15 -28.63
C GLY A 57 14.10 22.17 -29.75
N LEU A 58 13.05 23.00 -29.69
CA LEU A 58 12.79 24.03 -30.70
C LEU A 58 13.88 25.11 -30.71
N ILE A 59 14.25 25.63 -29.54
CA ILE A 59 15.28 26.68 -29.41
C ILE A 59 16.64 26.13 -29.85
N GLY A 60 17.04 24.98 -29.32
CA GLY A 60 18.33 24.36 -29.62
C GLY A 60 18.42 23.87 -31.07
N GLY A 61 17.34 23.28 -31.59
CA GLY A 61 17.27 22.84 -32.99
C GLY A 61 17.37 24.01 -33.96
N SER A 62 16.74 25.15 -33.64
CA SER A 62 16.86 26.38 -34.42
C SER A 62 18.25 27.00 -34.35
N GLN A 63 18.91 27.02 -33.19
CA GLN A 63 20.27 27.56 -33.08
C GLN A 63 21.30 26.67 -33.78
N ALA A 64 21.16 25.35 -33.66
CA ALA A 64 22.08 24.40 -34.28
C ALA A 64 21.79 24.15 -35.78
N ASN A 65 20.72 24.73 -36.33
CA ASN A 65 20.19 24.40 -37.67
C ASN A 65 20.08 22.89 -37.91
N SER A 66 19.76 22.13 -36.86
CA SER A 66 19.78 20.67 -36.87
C SER A 66 18.44 20.14 -36.42
N PHE A 67 17.68 19.60 -37.38
CA PHE A 67 16.45 18.87 -37.09
C PHE A 67 16.70 17.65 -36.22
N LEU A 68 17.86 16.99 -36.39
CA LEU A 68 18.23 15.82 -35.61
C LEU A 68 18.40 16.17 -34.12
N PHE A 69 18.95 17.35 -33.81
CA PHE A 69 19.07 17.84 -32.44
C PHE A 69 17.70 18.08 -31.79
N PHE A 70 16.75 18.66 -32.55
CA PHE A 70 15.36 18.82 -32.09
C PHE A 70 14.74 17.46 -31.75
N VAL A 71 14.83 16.49 -32.67
CA VAL A 71 14.20 15.17 -32.52
C VAL A 71 14.79 14.41 -31.33
N THR A 72 16.11 14.38 -31.17
CA THR A 72 16.74 13.65 -30.06
C THR A 72 16.39 14.26 -28.71
N THR A 73 16.40 15.60 -28.61
CA THR A 73 16.03 16.32 -27.38
C THR A 73 14.57 16.10 -27.03
N PHE A 74 13.67 16.21 -28.02
CA PHE A 74 12.24 15.99 -27.82
C PHE A 74 11.95 14.54 -27.43
N LEU A 75 12.47 13.55 -28.16
CA LEU A 75 12.26 12.14 -27.85
C LEU A 75 12.83 11.77 -26.47
N GLY A 76 14.00 12.28 -26.11
CA GLY A 76 14.57 12.08 -24.78
C GLY A 76 13.63 12.59 -23.69
N SER A 77 13.15 13.82 -23.81
CA SER A 77 12.19 14.39 -22.86
C SER A 77 10.85 13.67 -22.82
N LEU A 78 10.38 13.15 -23.97
CA LEU A 78 9.14 12.41 -24.08
C LEU A 78 9.23 11.07 -23.37
N VAL A 79 10.32 10.32 -23.59
CA VAL A 79 10.56 9.04 -22.90
C VAL A 79 10.68 9.27 -21.39
N THR A 80 11.48 10.24 -20.96
CA THR A 80 11.63 10.55 -19.53
C THR A 80 10.31 11.00 -18.90
N GLY A 81 9.54 11.84 -19.58
CA GLY A 81 8.22 12.28 -19.11
C GLY A 81 7.21 11.15 -19.00
N MET A 82 7.17 10.25 -19.99
CA MET A 82 6.30 9.06 -19.93
C MET A 82 6.67 8.13 -18.78
N VAL A 83 7.97 7.93 -18.50
CA VAL A 83 8.42 7.14 -17.34
C VAL A 83 7.93 7.75 -16.03
N LEU A 84 8.04 9.07 -15.86
CA LEU A 84 7.55 9.77 -14.66
C LEU A 84 6.04 9.64 -14.49
N ILE A 85 5.27 9.80 -15.58
CA ILE A 85 3.81 9.64 -15.55
C ILE A 85 3.43 8.19 -15.18
N GLY A 86 4.09 7.20 -15.79
CA GLY A 86 3.88 5.79 -15.49
C GLY A 86 4.19 5.43 -14.04
N LEU A 87 5.29 5.95 -13.49
CA LEU A 87 5.61 5.79 -12.06
C LEU A 87 4.54 6.40 -11.16
N SER A 88 3.94 7.52 -11.57
CA SER A 88 2.83 8.12 -10.82
C SER A 88 1.62 7.19 -10.70
N GLU A 89 1.34 6.43 -11.77
CA GLU A 89 0.24 5.46 -11.78
C GLU A 89 0.55 4.25 -10.91
N ILE A 90 1.80 3.78 -10.93
CA ILE A 90 2.27 2.70 -10.05
C ILE A 90 2.11 3.11 -8.58
N ILE A 91 2.54 4.31 -8.21
CA ILE A 91 2.36 4.84 -6.84
C ILE A 91 0.88 4.94 -6.49
N ARG A 92 0.04 5.45 -7.41
CA ARG A 92 -1.41 5.54 -7.21
C ARG A 92 -2.02 4.18 -6.90
N ILE A 93 -1.64 3.16 -7.66
CA ILE A 93 -2.11 1.79 -7.46
C ILE A 93 -1.62 1.25 -6.11
N LEU A 94 -0.37 1.50 -5.76
CA LEU A 94 0.21 1.06 -4.48
C LEU A 94 -0.51 1.70 -3.29
N GLU A 95 -0.86 2.98 -3.38
CA GLU A 95 -1.63 3.71 -2.39
C GLU A 95 -3.04 3.13 -2.25
N VAL A 96 -3.72 2.87 -3.37
CA VAL A 96 -5.04 2.20 -3.38
C VAL A 96 -4.94 0.81 -2.75
N ILE A 97 -3.91 0.02 -3.04
CA ILE A 97 -3.71 -1.30 -2.40
C ILE A 97 -3.46 -1.12 -0.91
N ASN A 98 -2.59 -0.19 -0.50
CA ASN A 98 -2.29 0.09 0.90
C ASN A 98 -3.51 0.60 1.70
N GLU A 99 -4.45 1.27 1.04
CA GLU A 99 -5.71 1.69 1.65
C GLU A 99 -6.78 0.60 1.71
N ASN A 100 -6.75 -0.35 0.77
CA ASN A 100 -7.67 -1.49 0.72
C ASN A 100 -7.18 -2.72 1.49
N ILE A 101 -5.87 -2.83 1.73
CA ILE A 101 -5.38 -3.60 2.88
C ILE A 101 -6.03 -2.90 4.06
N PRO A 102 -6.86 -3.59 4.86
CA PRO A 102 -7.45 -2.99 6.04
C PRO A 102 -6.26 -2.46 6.81
N LYS A 103 -6.08 -1.12 6.80
CA LYS A 103 -5.18 -0.44 7.72
C LYS A 103 -5.65 -1.03 9.03
N ARG A 104 -4.81 -1.88 9.63
CA ARG A 104 -4.91 -2.30 11.01
C ARG A 104 -4.96 -0.97 11.72
N ARG A 105 -6.17 -0.43 11.87
CA ARG A 105 -6.41 0.73 12.68
C ARG A 105 -5.90 0.16 13.97
N ARG A 106 -4.74 0.66 14.42
CA ARG A 106 -4.65 1.10 15.80
C ARG A 106 -5.88 1.96 15.99
N LYS A 107 -6.99 1.27 16.24
CA LYS A 107 -8.20 1.80 16.80
C LYS A 107 -7.61 2.18 18.13
N MET A 108 -7.20 3.45 18.23
CA MET A 108 -7.13 4.10 19.51
C MET A 108 -8.56 3.96 20.00
N VAL A 109 -8.84 2.84 20.68
CA VAL A 109 -10.11 2.52 21.28
C VAL A 109 -10.22 3.52 22.40
N ARG A 110 -10.67 4.72 22.02
CA ARG A 110 -11.20 5.67 22.95
C ARG A 110 -12.57 5.13 23.31
N GLY A 111 -12.59 4.28 24.33
CA GLY A 111 -13.81 3.85 25.02
C GLY A 111 -14.47 2.58 24.48
N SER A 112 -13.91 1.42 24.79
CA SER A 112 -14.64 0.37 25.51
C SER A 112 -13.60 -0.53 26.18
N ASN A 113 -13.76 -0.75 27.48
CA ASN A 113 -13.00 -1.71 28.26
C ASN A 113 -13.42 -3.13 27.87
N ASP A 114 -13.29 -3.49 26.59
CA ASP A 114 -13.47 -4.85 26.13
C ASP A 114 -12.09 -5.51 26.22
N THR A 115 -11.97 -6.32 27.26
CA THR A 115 -10.79 -6.93 27.84
C THR A 115 -10.10 -7.86 26.84
N LEU A 116 -8.96 -7.42 26.28
CA LEU A 116 -8.01 -8.31 25.59
C LEU A 116 -7.50 -9.45 26.48
N PHE A 117 -7.71 -9.36 27.80
CA PHE A 117 -7.36 -10.38 28.80
C PHE A 117 -7.89 -11.79 28.50
N ASP A 118 -9.10 -11.90 27.92
CA ASP A 118 -9.76 -13.19 27.65
C ASP A 118 -9.56 -13.69 26.20
N SER A 119 -8.78 -12.97 25.37
CA SER A 119 -8.58 -13.38 23.99
C SER A 119 -7.60 -14.56 23.91
N PRO A 120 -8.01 -15.71 23.32
CA PRO A 120 -7.12 -16.85 23.20
C PRO A 120 -5.94 -16.52 22.28
N SER A 121 -4.77 -17.09 22.59
CA SER A 121 -3.58 -16.98 21.76
C SER A 121 -3.88 -17.40 20.32
N GLN A 122 -3.46 -16.59 19.35
CA GLN A 122 -3.64 -16.91 17.93
C GLN A 122 -2.81 -18.16 17.57
N ALA A 123 -3.37 -19.03 16.72
CA ALA A 123 -2.63 -20.16 16.19
C ALA A 123 -1.52 -19.64 15.26
N MET A 124 -0.26 -19.97 15.59
CA MET A 124 0.92 -19.64 14.80
C MET A 124 1.10 -20.65 13.66
N SER A 125 1.45 -20.18 12.48
CA SER A 125 1.83 -21.05 11.36
C SER A 125 3.28 -21.54 11.50
N THR A 126 3.58 -22.72 10.93
CA THR A 126 4.95 -23.27 10.96
C THR A 126 5.96 -22.34 10.29
N LYS A 127 5.55 -21.62 9.25
CA LYS A 127 6.40 -20.67 8.55
C LYS A 127 6.80 -19.49 9.44
N GLU A 128 5.86 -18.93 10.19
CA GLU A 128 6.15 -17.83 11.12
C GLU A 128 7.11 -18.28 12.23
N GLU A 129 6.94 -19.50 12.72
CA GLU A 129 7.85 -20.08 13.71
C GLU A 129 9.29 -20.19 13.18
N ASP A 130 9.45 -20.67 11.95
CA ASP A 130 10.75 -20.79 11.29
C ASP A 130 11.37 -19.40 11.04
N ASP A 131 10.58 -18.43 10.56
CA ASP A 131 11.03 -17.05 10.33
C ASP A 131 11.51 -16.37 11.63
N ILE A 132 10.82 -16.61 12.76
CA ILE A 132 11.21 -16.10 14.08
C ILE A 132 12.51 -16.76 14.57
N LYS A 133 12.64 -18.09 14.40
CA LYS A 133 13.86 -18.82 14.78
C LYS A 133 15.07 -18.32 14.00
N ASP A 134 14.93 -18.18 12.69
CA ASP A 134 16.00 -17.66 11.82
C ASP A 134 16.42 -16.25 12.20
N PHE A 135 15.46 -15.39 12.58
CA PHE A 135 15.74 -14.05 13.04
C PHE A 135 16.51 -14.05 14.37
N LEU A 136 16.05 -14.81 15.35
CA LEU A 136 16.66 -14.87 16.68
C LEU A 136 18.04 -15.53 16.68
N GLN A 137 18.24 -16.54 15.83
CA GLN A 137 19.54 -17.19 15.65
C GLN A 137 20.59 -16.21 15.11
N LYS A 138 20.21 -15.29 14.20
CA LYS A 138 21.11 -14.22 13.71
C LYS A 138 21.50 -13.23 14.80
N HIS A 139 20.71 -13.14 15.86
CA HIS A 139 20.95 -12.27 17.01
C HIS A 139 21.61 -13.00 18.19
N ASP A 140 21.98 -14.28 18.03
CA ASP A 140 22.59 -15.12 19.07
C ASP A 140 21.72 -15.22 20.34
N ILE A 141 20.39 -15.29 20.15
CA ILE A 141 19.41 -15.40 21.24
C ILE A 141 18.93 -16.86 21.32
N GLU A 142 19.11 -17.47 22.49
CA GLU A 142 18.62 -18.82 22.78
C GLU A 142 17.11 -18.80 23.05
N ILE A 143 16.39 -19.69 22.35
CA ILE A 143 14.92 -19.76 22.37
C ILE A 143 14.50 -20.96 23.22
N GLU A 144 13.81 -20.71 24.33
CA GLU A 144 13.18 -21.79 25.10
C GLU A 144 11.77 -22.07 24.60
N LYS A 145 10.98 -21.01 24.41
CA LYS A 145 9.57 -21.12 24.01
C LYS A 145 9.14 -19.88 23.24
N ILE A 146 8.38 -20.08 22.16
CA ILE A 146 7.69 -19.03 21.42
C ILE A 146 6.23 -19.05 21.85
N ILE A 147 5.71 -17.90 22.29
CA ILE A 147 4.35 -17.75 22.79
C ILE A 147 3.62 -16.74 21.88
N PRO A 148 2.67 -17.20 21.06
CA PRO A 148 1.87 -16.29 20.23
C PRO A 148 0.97 -15.43 21.12
N THR A 149 0.89 -14.14 20.81
CA THR A 149 0.02 -13.20 21.52
C THR A 149 -1.35 -13.09 20.80
N PRO A 150 -2.39 -12.53 21.45
CA PRO A 150 -3.66 -12.24 20.78
C PRO A 150 -3.52 -11.13 19.72
N THR A 151 -2.47 -10.32 19.79
CA THR A 151 -2.17 -9.30 18.79
C THR A 151 -1.38 -9.95 17.66
N GLU A 152 -1.98 -10.07 16.47
CA GLU A 152 -1.27 -10.61 15.29
C GLU A 152 0.06 -9.86 15.09
N ASP A 153 1.05 -10.53 14.53
CA ASP A 153 2.42 -10.04 14.32
C ASP A 153 3.27 -9.85 15.59
N TYR A 154 2.72 -10.00 16.79
CA TYR A 154 3.46 -9.88 18.04
C TYR A 154 3.64 -11.25 18.71
N PHE A 155 4.89 -11.56 19.07
CA PHE A 155 5.28 -12.83 19.68
C PHE A 155 6.12 -12.59 20.92
N ILE A 156 5.82 -13.31 22.00
CA ILE A 156 6.61 -13.28 23.22
C ILE A 156 7.53 -14.50 23.23
N ILE A 157 8.82 -14.24 23.38
CA ILE A 157 9.86 -15.26 23.40
C ILE A 157 10.33 -15.42 24.84
N LYS A 158 10.20 -16.64 25.38
CA LYS A 158 10.85 -17.03 26.63
C LYS A 158 12.29 -17.41 26.32
N THR A 159 13.22 -16.70 26.95
CA THR A 159 14.65 -17.02 26.97
C THR A 159 15.04 -17.40 28.40
N SER A 160 16.23 -17.96 28.58
CA SER A 160 16.74 -18.35 29.91
C SER A 160 16.86 -17.18 30.90
N ALA A 161 17.02 -15.96 30.41
CA ALA A 161 17.20 -14.77 31.26
C ALA A 161 15.92 -13.95 31.44
N ARG A 162 15.05 -13.90 30.42
CA ARG A 162 13.90 -12.97 30.38
C ARG A 162 12.91 -13.28 29.26
N TYR A 163 11.81 -12.54 29.25
CA TYR A 163 10.88 -12.50 28.12
C TYR A 163 11.24 -11.36 27.16
N ILE A 164 11.08 -11.59 25.87
CA ILE A 164 11.36 -10.63 24.81
C ILE A 164 10.15 -10.54 23.88
N LEU A 165 9.73 -9.34 23.50
CA LEU A 165 8.66 -9.12 22.53
C LEU A 165 9.26 -8.90 21.13
N ILE A 166 8.72 -9.60 20.15
CA ILE A 166 9.11 -9.46 18.73
C ILE A 166 7.91 -9.03 17.91
N GLU A 167 8.11 -8.02 17.07
CA GLU A 167 7.15 -7.59 16.04
C GLU A 167 7.61 -8.09 14.66
N MET A 168 6.78 -8.92 14.03
CA MET A 168 7.00 -9.53 12.70
C MET A 168 6.22 -8.83 11.56
N GLY A 169 5.34 -7.88 11.88
CA GLY A 169 4.39 -7.29 10.93
C GLY A 169 4.98 -6.22 10.01
N GLY A 170 6.25 -5.85 10.23
CA GLY A 170 6.98 -4.88 9.39
C GLY A 170 7.78 -5.54 8.27
N PHE A 171 8.40 -4.72 7.41
CA PHE A 171 9.35 -5.20 6.39
C PHE A 171 10.59 -5.90 6.99
N THR A 172 10.90 -5.62 8.25
CA THR A 172 12.00 -6.25 8.99
C THR A 172 11.53 -6.58 10.41
N PRO A 173 11.74 -7.82 10.90
CA PRO A 173 11.48 -8.18 12.29
C PRO A 173 12.22 -7.26 13.26
N LYS A 174 11.60 -6.95 14.40
CA LYS A 174 12.18 -6.07 15.42
C LYS A 174 11.96 -6.62 16.81
N ILE A 175 13.02 -6.51 17.62
CA ILE A 175 12.97 -6.75 19.06
C ILE A 175 12.50 -5.48 19.74
N ILE A 176 11.44 -5.57 20.55
CA ILE A 176 10.88 -4.46 21.31
C ILE A 176 11.32 -4.61 22.76
N ASN A 177 12.00 -3.58 23.26
CA ASN A 177 12.39 -3.51 24.66
C ASN A 177 11.16 -3.41 25.58
N GLU A 178 11.27 -3.96 26.78
CA GLU A 178 10.21 -4.03 27.80
C GLU A 178 9.55 -2.68 28.11
N ASP A 179 10.33 -1.58 28.13
CA ASP A 179 9.85 -0.21 28.36
C ASP A 179 8.92 0.32 27.25
N LYS A 180 8.84 -0.39 26.12
CA LYS A 180 8.06 -0.01 24.94
C LYS A 180 6.98 -1.03 24.60
N TRP A 181 6.71 -1.98 25.50
CA TRP A 181 5.63 -2.92 25.28
C TRP A 181 4.28 -2.16 25.23
N PRO A 182 3.40 -2.50 24.28
CA PRO A 182 2.04 -1.98 24.28
C PRO A 182 1.33 -2.32 25.60
N GLU A 183 0.69 -1.33 26.24
CA GLU A 183 0.06 -1.47 27.57
C GLU A 183 -0.96 -2.63 27.61
N ASP A 184 -1.66 -2.84 26.50
CA ASP A 184 -2.61 -3.93 26.32
C ASP A 184 -1.95 -5.32 26.31
N LEU A 185 -0.76 -5.45 25.73
CA LEU A 185 0.03 -6.68 25.75
C LEU A 185 0.64 -6.96 27.12
N VAL A 186 1.07 -5.93 27.85
CA VAL A 186 1.57 -6.08 29.23
C VAL A 186 0.49 -6.68 30.12
N GLY A 187 -0.73 -6.13 30.08
CA GLY A 187 -1.85 -6.67 30.86
C GLY A 187 -2.19 -8.12 30.49
N TRP A 188 -2.20 -8.46 29.20
CA TRP A 188 -2.43 -9.85 28.77
C TRP A 188 -1.32 -10.80 29.23
N PHE A 189 -0.06 -10.37 29.13
CA PHE A 189 1.12 -11.14 29.55
C PHE A 189 1.08 -11.46 31.04
N GLU A 190 0.83 -10.47 31.88
CA GLU A 190 0.71 -10.65 33.33
C GLU A 190 -0.44 -11.57 33.74
N HIS A 191 -1.50 -11.66 32.94
CA HIS A 191 -2.65 -12.49 33.22
C HIS A 191 -2.49 -13.94 32.74
N ASN A 192 -1.84 -14.16 31.59
CA ASN A 192 -1.82 -15.45 30.89
C ASN A 192 -0.48 -16.19 30.97
N ILE A 193 0.60 -15.49 31.34
CA ILE A 193 1.96 -16.04 31.35
C ILE A 193 2.57 -15.90 32.76
N GLN A 194 1.77 -16.22 33.79
CA GLN A 194 2.31 -16.54 35.11
C GLN A 194 2.71 -18.02 35.11
N ASP A 195 4.01 -18.29 35.24
CA ASP A 195 4.52 -19.62 35.58
C ASP A 195 3.98 -20.07 36.95
#